data_AF-X0UCQ8-F1
#
_entry.id   AF-X0UCQ8-F1
#
_cell.length_a   1.000
_cell.length_b   1.000
_cell.length_c   1.000
_cell.angle_alpha   90.00
_cell.angle_beta   90.00
_cell.angle_gamma   90.00
#
_symmetry.space_group_name_H-M   'P 1'
#
loop_
_entity.id
_entity.type
_entity.pdbx_description
1 polymer ?
#
loop_
_entity_poly.entity_id
_entity_poly.type
_entity_poly.pdbx_seq_one_letter_code
_entity_poly.pdbx_strand_id
1 'polypeptide(L)'
;EKLIIIDEAHKYRNENTETYAKLHQLCQGNKIILLTATPFNNRPQDIFSMIKLFQIPAKSTIQSAENLTVQFKQLIKEYKNIQKSQKEQIESPEVIKKRIRSLANQIRDILFPLLIRRTRLDLEAIDEYNEDLKSQGIVFPEVADPISLEYNLGELSNLYLGTLEKIAPEDEEKGFIGARYKPVIYLKDFEKYRKRITDEFGDEHLFKQSQINIAKFMRRLLVARFESSIYAFKKTLDYMIKSSEIVLDWFENANMVPVFKKGYI
;
A
#
# COMPACT_ATOMS: atom_id res chain seq x y z
N GLU A 1 -12.67 32.75 2.20
CA GLU A 1 -11.42 32.00 2.39
C GLU A 1 -11.59 31.10 3.62
N LYS A 2 -11.32 29.79 3.50
CA LYS A 2 -11.35 28.84 4.62
C LYS A 2 -9.96 28.22 4.82
N LEU A 3 -9.70 27.73 6.03
CA LEU A 3 -8.57 26.84 6.31
C LEU A 3 -9.03 25.39 6.16
N ILE A 4 -8.35 24.62 5.32
CA ILE A 4 -8.60 23.20 5.10
C ILE A 4 -7.39 22.43 5.61
N ILE A 5 -7.61 21.56 6.59
CA ILE A 5 -6.58 20.68 7.13
C ILE A 5 -6.87 19.28 6.58
N ILE A 6 -5.90 18.70 5.88
CA ILE A 6 -6.01 17.40 5.25
C ILE A 6 -5.12 16.44 6.03
N ASP A 7 -5.75 15.60 6.85
CA ASP A 7 -5.08 14.54 7.56
C ASP A 7 -4.76 13.36 6.63
N GLU A 8 -3.65 12.69 6.89
CA GLU A 8 -3.08 11.62 6.08
C GLU A 8 -3.01 11.97 4.58
N ALA A 9 -2.44 13.13 4.28
CA ALA A 9 -2.34 13.69 2.93
C ALA A 9 -1.70 12.73 1.91
N HIS A 10 -0.90 11.77 2.37
CA HIS A 10 -0.31 10.72 1.54
C HIS A 10 -1.36 9.87 0.78
N LYS A 11 -2.62 9.82 1.26
CA LYS A 11 -3.75 9.17 0.57
C LYS A 11 -4.13 9.86 -0.74
N TYR A 12 -3.83 11.16 -0.86
CA TYR A 12 -4.22 12.00 -2.01
C TYR A 12 -3.03 12.34 -2.91
N ARG A 13 -2.06 11.43 -3.02
CA ARG A 13 -0.88 11.65 -3.86
C ARG A 13 -1.08 11.36 -5.35
N ASN A 14 -2.13 10.63 -5.72
CA ASN A 14 -2.37 10.23 -7.11
C ASN A 14 -3.36 11.19 -7.80
N GLU A 15 -2.82 12.01 -8.69
CA GLU A 15 -3.58 13.02 -9.45
C GLU A 15 -4.64 12.44 -10.40
N ASN A 16 -4.52 11.16 -10.79
CA ASN A 16 -5.45 10.50 -11.72
C ASN A 16 -6.72 9.98 -11.06
N THR A 17 -6.90 10.20 -9.75
CA THR A 17 -8.08 9.72 -9.02
C THR A 17 -9.18 10.77 -8.98
N GLU A 18 -10.44 10.34 -9.09
CA GLU A 18 -11.60 11.23 -8.96
C GLU A 18 -11.61 11.95 -7.59
N THR A 19 -11.17 11.23 -6.55
CA THR A 19 -11.06 11.76 -5.20
C THR A 19 -10.08 12.94 -5.14
N TYR A 20 -8.90 12.81 -5.76
CA TYR A 20 -7.94 13.90 -5.85
C TYR A 20 -8.51 15.08 -6.63
N ALA A 21 -9.18 14.85 -7.76
CA ALA A 21 -9.76 15.93 -8.57
C ALA A 21 -10.77 16.77 -7.78
N LYS A 22 -11.67 16.11 -7.04
CA LYS A 22 -12.64 16.77 -6.14
C LYS A 22 -11.94 17.54 -5.02
N LEU A 23 -10.92 16.95 -4.40
CA LEU A 23 -10.14 17.60 -3.35
C LEU A 23 -9.40 18.83 -3.87
N HIS A 24 -8.78 18.74 -5.04
CA HIS A 24 -8.08 19.85 -5.67
C HIS A 24 -9.04 21.02 -5.97
N GLN A 25 -10.25 20.75 -6.47
CA GLN A 25 -11.30 21.78 -6.64
C GLN A 25 -11.68 22.42 -5.31
N LEU A 26 -11.81 21.64 -4.23
CA LEU A 26 -12.12 22.16 -2.90
C LEU A 26 -10.98 23.06 -2.34
N CYS A 27 -9.73 22.74 -2.67
CA CYS A 27 -8.58 23.49 -2.19
C CYS A 27 -8.39 24.84 -2.91
N GLN A 28 -8.96 25.01 -4.11
CA GLN A 28 -8.82 26.26 -4.86
C GLN A 28 -9.40 27.46 -4.09
N GLY A 29 -8.58 28.50 -3.93
CA GLY A 29 -8.96 29.74 -3.23
C GLY A 29 -9.04 29.62 -1.70
N ASN A 30 -8.55 28.51 -1.12
CA ASN A 30 -8.51 28.27 0.32
C ASN A 30 -7.07 28.08 0.82
N LYS A 31 -6.84 28.30 2.12
CA LYS A 31 -5.57 27.99 2.78
C LYS A 31 -5.54 26.52 3.15
N ILE A 32 -4.44 25.83 2.88
CA ILE A 32 -4.35 24.38 3.03
C ILE A 32 -3.19 24.01 3.95
N ILE A 33 -3.43 23.07 4.86
CA ILE A 33 -2.40 22.41 5.66
C ILE A 33 -2.48 20.91 5.39
N LEU A 34 -1.36 20.30 5.02
CA LEU A 34 -1.25 18.85 4.82
C LEU A 34 -0.58 18.22 6.03
N LEU A 35 -1.23 17.26 6.66
CA LEU A 35 -0.65 16.46 7.74
C LEU A 35 -0.25 15.08 7.19
N THR A 36 0.99 14.67 7.42
CA THR A 36 1.49 13.35 6.99
C THR A 36 2.68 12.90 7.82
N ALA A 37 2.69 11.63 8.21
CA ALA A 37 3.83 11.01 8.88
C ALA A 37 5.02 10.73 7.93
N THR A 38 4.80 10.75 6.61
CA THR A 38 5.79 10.31 5.61
C THR A 38 6.08 11.38 4.55
N PRO A 39 6.64 12.55 4.93
CA PRO A 39 6.80 13.67 4.01
C PRO A 39 7.81 13.41 2.88
N PHE A 40 8.81 12.53 3.10
CA PHE A 40 9.92 12.31 2.17
C PHE A 40 9.90 10.97 1.40
N ASN A 41 9.08 10.00 1.81
CA ASN A 41 9.08 8.64 1.22
C ASN A 41 8.18 8.51 -0.01
N ASN A 42 7.85 9.63 -0.67
CA ASN A 42 6.93 9.69 -1.80
C ASN A 42 7.71 9.85 -3.11
N ARG A 43 7.13 9.39 -4.23
CA ARG A 43 7.73 9.61 -5.55
C ARG A 43 7.74 11.11 -5.87
N PRO A 44 8.64 11.60 -6.74
CA PRO A 44 8.64 13.02 -7.11
C PRO A 44 7.28 13.49 -7.66
N GLN A 45 6.57 12.64 -8.40
CA GLN A 45 5.22 12.93 -8.91
C GLN A 45 4.17 13.01 -7.80
N ASP A 46 4.28 12.16 -6.78
CA ASP A 46 3.38 12.13 -5.63
C ASP A 46 3.52 13.43 -4.82
N ILE A 47 4.77 13.85 -4.58
CA ILE A 47 5.10 15.11 -3.91
C ILE A 47 4.58 16.30 -4.69
N PHE A 48 4.80 16.30 -6.01
CA PHE A 48 4.31 17.37 -6.88
C PHE A 48 2.78 17.47 -6.85
N SER A 49 2.07 16.34 -6.83
CA SER A 49 0.61 16.31 -6.71
C SER A 49 0.13 16.89 -5.39
N MET A 50 0.79 16.57 -4.27
CA MET A 50 0.44 17.18 -2.98
C MET A 50 0.68 18.70 -2.97
N ILE A 51 1.78 19.18 -3.55
CA ILE A 51 2.07 20.63 -3.61
C ILE A 51 1.01 21.37 -4.45
N LYS A 52 0.54 20.78 -5.55
CA LYS A 52 -0.53 21.36 -6.39
C LYS A 52 -1.82 21.68 -5.63
N LEU A 53 -2.08 21.04 -4.49
CA LEU A 53 -3.27 21.33 -3.68
C LEU A 53 -3.25 22.75 -3.11
N PHE A 54 -2.07 23.33 -2.85
CA PHE A 54 -1.94 24.61 -2.15
C PHE A 54 -1.05 25.63 -2.84
N GLN A 55 -0.36 25.24 -3.92
CA GLN A 55 0.43 26.11 -4.78
C GLN A 55 -0.11 26.04 -6.21
N ILE A 56 -0.34 27.21 -6.81
CA ILE A 56 -0.65 27.29 -8.24
C ILE A 56 0.68 27.10 -9.00
N PRO A 57 0.89 26.01 -9.75
CA PRO A 57 2.21 25.68 -10.28
C PRO A 57 2.78 26.69 -11.31
N ALA A 58 1.93 27.56 -11.85
CA ALA A 58 2.27 28.61 -12.80
C ALA A 58 2.45 30.02 -12.16
N LYS A 59 2.11 30.18 -10.88
CA LYS A 59 2.33 31.39 -10.08
C LYS A 59 2.91 30.98 -8.73
N SER A 60 4.17 30.54 -8.75
CA SER A 60 4.88 30.11 -7.55
C SER A 60 5.07 31.30 -6.62
N THR A 61 4.51 31.25 -5.41
CA THR A 61 4.86 32.18 -4.33
C THR A 61 6.06 31.69 -3.51
N ILE A 62 6.68 30.58 -3.92
CA ILE A 62 7.89 30.03 -3.31
C ILE A 62 9.11 30.75 -3.90
N GLN A 63 9.82 31.50 -3.07
CA GLN A 63 10.94 32.36 -3.44
C GLN A 63 12.15 31.62 -4.07
N SER A 64 12.23 30.29 -3.97
CA SER A 64 13.39 29.49 -4.39
C SER A 64 13.26 28.76 -5.74
N ALA A 65 12.10 28.83 -6.41
CA ALA A 65 11.90 28.16 -7.70
C ALA A 65 11.05 29.02 -8.65
N GLU A 66 11.71 29.69 -9.60
CA GLU A 66 11.06 30.50 -10.65
C GLU A 66 10.09 29.67 -11.51
N ASN A 67 10.19 28.33 -11.49
CA ASN A 67 9.17 27.45 -12.05
C ASN A 67 9.20 26.05 -11.42
N LEU A 68 8.54 25.87 -10.28
CA LEU A 68 8.42 24.59 -9.55
C LEU A 68 7.98 23.43 -10.49
N THR A 69 7.11 23.73 -11.45
CA THR A 69 6.65 22.77 -12.46
C THR A 69 7.80 22.22 -13.31
N VAL A 70 8.75 23.07 -13.73
CA VAL A 70 9.89 22.65 -14.57
C VAL A 70 10.86 21.77 -13.76
N GLN A 71 11.17 22.19 -12.53
CA GLN A 71 12.06 21.41 -11.65
C GLN A 71 11.48 20.03 -11.36
N PHE A 72 10.20 19.93 -10.95
CA PHE A 72 9.59 18.62 -10.71
C PHE A 72 9.46 17.78 -11.98
N LYS A 73 9.24 18.37 -13.16
CA LYS A 73 9.28 17.63 -14.43
C LYS A 73 10.65 17.00 -14.68
N GLN A 74 11.73 17.72 -14.40
CA GLN A 74 13.10 17.20 -14.51
C GLN A 74 13.33 16.06 -13.51
N LEU A 75 12.96 16.26 -12.23
CA LEU A 75 13.08 15.24 -11.18
C LEU A 75 12.29 13.96 -11.51
N ILE A 76 11.06 14.11 -12.02
CA ILE A 76 10.22 12.97 -12.45
C ILE A 76 10.88 12.22 -13.61
N LYS A 77 11.46 12.95 -14.58
CA LYS A 77 12.17 12.34 -15.72
C LYS A 77 13.40 11.58 -15.25
N GLU A 78 14.20 12.18 -14.38
CA GLU A 78 15.38 11.52 -13.81
C GLU A 78 15.01 10.28 -13.01
N TYR A 79 13.97 10.35 -12.18
CA TYR A 79 13.47 9.20 -11.44
C TYR A 79 13.05 8.04 -12.34
N LYS A 80 12.34 8.33 -13.45
CA LYS A 80 11.96 7.32 -14.45
C LYS A 80 13.20 6.71 -15.12
N ASN A 81 14.21 7.51 -15.41
CA ASN A 81 15.48 7.02 -15.99
C ASN A 81 16.19 6.08 -15.01
N ILE A 82 16.28 6.44 -13.73
CA ILE A 82 16.88 5.57 -12.70
C ILE A 82 16.12 4.24 -12.60
N GLN A 83 14.79 4.27 -12.59
CA GLN A 83 13.98 3.04 -12.58
C GLN A 83 14.21 2.16 -13.82
N LYS A 84 14.40 2.77 -15.00
CA LYS A 84 14.71 2.05 -16.23
C LYS A 84 16.09 1.40 -16.15
N SER A 85 17.12 2.15 -15.79
CA SER A 85 18.49 1.65 -15.60
C SER A 85 18.56 0.51 -14.57
N GLN A 86 17.74 0.56 -13.52
CA GLN A 86 17.64 -0.51 -12.52
C GLN A 86 17.00 -1.78 -13.08
N LYS A 87 15.92 -1.66 -13.86
CA LYS A 87 15.24 -2.81 -14.49
C LYS A 87 16.11 -3.48 -15.56
N GLU A 88 16.81 -2.67 -16.35
CA GLU A 88 17.64 -3.12 -17.46
C GLU A 88 19.07 -3.49 -17.01
N GLN A 89 19.38 -3.38 -15.71
CA GLN A 89 20.70 -3.64 -15.11
C GLN A 89 21.87 -2.94 -15.83
N ILE A 90 21.61 -1.75 -16.38
CA ILE A 90 22.59 -0.99 -17.17
C ILE A 90 23.69 -0.39 -16.26
N GLU A 91 23.34 -0.05 -15.02
CA GLU A 91 24.24 0.60 -14.07
C GLU A 91 24.45 -0.26 -12.82
N SER A 92 25.64 -0.10 -12.20
CA SER A 92 25.94 -0.73 -10.91
C SER A 92 24.94 -0.29 -9.82
N PRO A 93 24.54 -1.19 -8.89
CA PRO A 93 23.70 -0.86 -7.74
C PRO A 93 24.19 0.35 -6.92
N GLU A 94 25.50 0.55 -6.83
CA GLU A 94 26.11 1.66 -6.08
C GLU A 94 25.85 3.01 -6.75
N VAL A 95 25.95 3.06 -8.08
CA VAL A 95 25.68 4.25 -8.89
C VAL A 95 24.21 4.63 -8.77
N ILE A 96 23.32 3.64 -8.88
CA ILE A 96 21.87 3.83 -8.69
C ILE A 96 21.57 4.40 -7.30
N LYS A 97 22.18 3.85 -6.25
CA LYS A 97 22.01 4.34 -4.87
C LYS A 97 22.47 5.79 -4.72
N LYS A 98 23.59 6.17 -5.34
CA LYS A 98 24.10 7.55 -5.33
C LYS A 98 23.15 8.51 -6.05
N ARG A 99 22.64 8.13 -7.22
CA ARG A 99 21.65 8.92 -7.99
C ARG A 99 20.36 9.12 -7.22
N ILE A 100 19.82 8.06 -6.61
CA ILE A 100 18.62 8.15 -5.75
C ILE A 100 18.86 9.11 -4.58
N ARG A 101 20.02 9.03 -3.92
CA ARG A 101 20.36 9.93 -2.82
C ARG A 101 20.45 11.39 -3.27
N SER A 102 21.05 11.66 -4.43
CA SER A 102 21.11 12.99 -5.02
C SER A 102 19.72 13.55 -5.31
N LEU A 103 18.86 12.75 -5.96
CA LEU A 103 17.48 13.13 -6.25
C LEU A 103 16.69 13.43 -4.97
N ALA A 104 16.85 12.60 -3.94
CA ALA A 104 16.18 12.79 -2.64
C ALA A 104 16.63 14.08 -1.94
N ASN A 105 17.90 14.47 -2.07
CA ASN A 105 18.40 15.73 -1.53
C ASN A 105 17.78 16.93 -2.26
N GLN A 106 17.75 16.92 -3.60
CA GLN A 106 17.12 18.00 -4.37
C GLN A 106 15.64 18.20 -4.01
N ILE A 107 14.90 17.10 -3.83
CA ILE A 107 13.51 17.15 -3.38
C ILE A 107 13.42 17.74 -1.96
N ARG A 108 14.32 17.36 -1.07
CA ARG A 108 14.35 17.89 0.30
C ARG A 108 14.58 19.39 0.30
N ASP A 109 15.49 19.90 -0.53
CA ASP A 109 15.80 21.32 -0.62
C ASP A 109 14.58 22.14 -1.10
N ILE A 110 13.83 21.60 -2.06
CA ILE A 110 12.57 22.21 -2.53
C ILE A 110 11.48 22.18 -1.45
N LEU A 111 11.40 21.09 -0.68
CA LEU A 111 10.38 20.92 0.36
C LEU A 111 10.72 21.63 1.66
N PHE A 112 11.99 21.92 1.93
CA PHE A 112 12.46 22.53 3.17
C PHE A 112 11.67 23.78 3.58
N PRO A 113 11.38 24.76 2.69
CA PRO A 113 10.57 25.94 3.06
C PRO A 113 9.09 25.64 3.26
N LEU A 114 8.59 24.48 2.80
CA LEU A 114 7.17 24.11 2.84
C LEU A 114 6.83 23.15 3.98
N LEU A 115 7.82 22.42 4.48
CA LEU A 115 7.62 21.31 5.40
C LEU A 115 8.09 21.67 6.80
N ILE A 116 7.14 21.71 7.72
CA ILE A 116 7.45 21.66 9.16
C ILE A 116 7.46 20.19 9.56
N ARG A 117 8.66 19.65 9.81
CA ARG A 117 8.84 18.30 10.36
C ARG A 117 9.43 18.41 11.76
N ARG A 118 8.86 17.64 12.68
CA ARG A 118 9.39 17.42 14.04
C ARG A 118 9.41 15.93 14.31
N THR A 119 10.57 15.42 14.71
CA THR A 119 10.76 14.07 15.23
C THR A 119 10.88 14.13 16.76
N ARG A 120 10.80 12.99 17.46
CA ARG A 120 10.99 12.96 18.93
C ARG A 120 12.34 13.55 19.33
N LEU A 121 13.39 13.22 18.58
CA LEU A 121 14.72 13.80 18.74
C LEU A 121 14.72 15.32 18.55
N ASP A 122 13.99 15.84 17.56
CA ASP A 122 13.89 17.30 17.35
C ASP A 122 13.13 17.99 18.51
N LEU A 123 12.14 17.32 19.09
CA LEU A 123 11.38 17.86 20.24
C LEU A 123 12.22 17.89 21.53
N GLU A 124 13.12 16.93 21.71
CA GLU A 124 14.05 16.90 22.85
C GLU A 124 15.20 17.90 22.69
N ALA A 125 15.69 18.10 21.46
CA ALA A 125 16.84 18.95 21.15
C ALA A 125 16.52 20.46 21.13
N ILE A 126 15.25 20.85 20.98
CA ILE A 126 14.84 22.25 20.95
C ILE A 126 14.27 22.62 22.31
N ASP A 127 14.92 23.55 23.01
CA ASP A 127 14.59 23.94 24.39
C ASP A 127 13.12 24.33 24.56
N GLU A 128 12.56 25.12 23.63
CA GLU A 128 11.15 25.55 23.67
C GLU A 128 10.17 24.37 23.66
N TYR A 129 10.41 23.34 22.84
CA TYR A 129 9.55 22.15 22.82
C TYR A 129 9.79 21.25 24.04
N ASN A 130 11.03 21.16 24.51
CA ASN A 130 11.39 20.33 25.66
C ASN A 130 10.75 20.89 26.96
N GLU A 131 10.78 22.20 27.15
CA GLU A 131 10.12 22.88 28.26
C GLU A 131 8.60 22.72 28.21
N ASP A 132 8.00 22.87 27.02
CA ASP A 132 6.56 22.65 26.81
C ASP A 132 6.15 21.20 27.13
N LEU A 133 6.90 20.20 26.64
CA LEU A 133 6.65 18.79 26.94
C LEU A 133 6.72 18.48 28.44
N LYS A 134 7.72 19.05 29.14
CA LYS A 134 7.83 18.92 30.60
C LYS A 134 6.65 19.57 31.32
N SER A 135 6.20 20.75 30.87
CA SER A 135 5.06 21.44 31.47
C SER A 135 3.76 20.66 31.32
N GLN A 136 3.59 19.96 30.20
CA GLN A 136 2.42 19.12 29.91
C GLN A 136 2.54 17.70 30.50
N GLY A 137 3.70 17.34 31.08
CA GLY A 137 3.96 16.00 31.61
C GLY A 137 4.02 14.91 30.53
N ILE A 138 4.36 15.27 29.29
CA ILE A 138 4.44 14.33 28.17
C ILE A 138 5.84 13.72 28.14
N VAL A 139 5.91 12.39 28.25
CA VAL A 139 7.16 11.62 28.16
C VAL A 139 7.03 10.60 27.04
N PHE A 140 8.04 10.53 26.17
CA PHE A 140 8.10 9.50 25.13
C PHE A 140 8.69 8.20 25.70
N PRO A 141 8.10 7.03 25.42
CA PRO A 141 8.69 5.76 25.83
C PRO A 141 9.95 5.46 24.99
N GLU A 142 10.99 4.96 25.66
CA GLU A 142 12.15 4.37 24.99
C GLU A 142 11.74 3.05 24.35
N VAL A 143 11.87 2.97 23.02
CA VAL A 143 11.55 1.75 22.26
C VAL A 143 12.82 0.91 22.19
N ALA A 144 12.87 -0.18 22.94
CA ALA A 144 13.92 -1.18 22.83
C ALA A 144 13.80 -1.98 21.53
N ASP A 145 14.92 -2.55 21.08
CA ASP A 145 14.92 -3.44 19.93
C ASP A 145 14.00 -4.66 20.16
N PRO A 146 13.31 -5.16 19.12
CA PRO A 146 12.45 -6.33 19.25
C PRO A 146 13.28 -7.56 19.64
N ILE A 147 12.83 -8.27 20.67
CA ILE A 147 13.46 -9.51 21.14
C ILE A 147 12.60 -10.70 20.69
N SER A 148 13.25 -11.76 20.21
CA SER A 148 12.55 -13.01 19.88
C SER A 148 11.98 -13.63 21.15
N LEU A 149 10.69 -13.91 21.14
CA LEU A 149 9.98 -14.59 22.22
C LEU A 149 9.51 -15.95 21.71
N GLU A 150 9.90 -17.01 22.41
CA GLU A 150 9.40 -18.35 22.16
C GLU A 150 8.18 -18.62 23.05
N TYR A 151 7.09 -19.08 22.45
CA TYR A 151 5.86 -19.42 23.16
C TYR A 151 5.80 -20.91 23.42
N ASN A 152 5.75 -21.32 24.69
CA ASN A 152 5.45 -22.71 25.04
C ASN A 152 3.93 -22.92 25.03
N LEU A 153 3.44 -23.63 24.02
CA LEU A 153 2.00 -23.90 23.82
C LEU A 153 1.50 -25.10 24.65
N GLY A 154 2.38 -25.85 25.33
CA GLY A 154 1.99 -27.00 26.16
C GLY A 154 1.10 -27.98 25.42
N GLU A 155 -0.07 -28.29 26.00
CA GLU A 155 -1.08 -29.20 25.42
C GLU A 155 -1.65 -28.71 24.08
N LEU A 156 -1.65 -27.39 23.83
CA LEU A 156 -2.18 -26.81 22.58
C LEU A 156 -1.24 -27.01 21.40
N SER A 157 0.00 -27.43 21.62
CA SER A 157 1.00 -27.59 20.56
C SER A 157 0.51 -28.51 19.44
N ASN A 158 -0.09 -29.64 19.79
CA ASN A 158 -0.61 -30.61 18.82
C ASN A 158 -1.80 -30.04 18.03
N LEU A 159 -2.70 -29.33 18.70
CA LEU A 159 -3.86 -28.69 18.06
C LEU A 159 -3.41 -27.55 17.12
N TYR A 160 -2.44 -26.76 17.55
CA TYR A 160 -1.86 -25.68 16.77
C TYR A 160 -1.19 -26.21 15.50
N LEU A 161 -0.28 -27.17 15.64
CA LEU A 161 0.41 -27.80 14.51
C LEU A 161 -0.59 -28.47 13.56
N GLY A 162 -1.55 -29.22 14.08
CA GLY A 162 -2.58 -29.86 13.26
C GLY A 162 -3.50 -28.87 12.54
N THR A 163 -3.73 -27.67 13.11
CA THR A 163 -4.49 -26.60 12.45
C THR A 163 -3.65 -25.94 11.35
N LEU A 164 -2.37 -25.69 11.62
CA LEU A 164 -1.43 -25.13 10.64
C LEU A 164 -1.28 -26.07 9.45
N GLU A 165 -1.12 -27.38 9.69
CA GLU A 165 -1.02 -28.43 8.68
C GLU A 165 -2.26 -28.48 7.77
N LYS A 166 -3.47 -28.23 8.30
CA LYS A 166 -4.70 -28.18 7.50
C LYS A 166 -4.77 -26.93 6.60
N ILE A 167 -4.17 -25.82 7.03
CA ILE A 167 -4.19 -24.56 6.27
C ILE A 167 -3.07 -24.55 5.24
N ALA A 168 -1.85 -24.84 5.66
CA ALA A 168 -0.61 -24.71 4.90
C ALA A 168 0.34 -25.90 5.17
N PRO A 169 -0.02 -27.11 4.69
CA PRO A 169 0.86 -28.27 4.73
C PRO A 169 2.06 -28.08 3.79
N GLU A 170 3.11 -28.88 3.99
CA GLU A 170 4.28 -28.93 3.09
C GLU A 170 3.86 -29.28 1.65
N ASP A 171 2.94 -30.22 1.52
CA ASP A 171 2.28 -30.58 0.27
C ASP A 171 1.09 -29.64 0.03
N GLU A 172 1.32 -28.54 -0.70
CA GLU A 172 0.32 -27.49 -0.94
C GLU A 172 -1.01 -27.99 -1.53
N GLU A 173 -1.09 -29.22 -2.07
CA GLU A 173 -2.31 -29.79 -2.63
C GLU A 173 -3.29 -30.33 -1.59
N LYS A 174 -2.83 -30.63 -0.36
CA LYS A 174 -3.65 -31.27 0.68
C LYS A 174 -4.34 -30.32 1.64
N GLY A 175 -3.93 -29.05 1.66
CA GLY A 175 -4.44 -28.04 2.59
C GLY A 175 -5.49 -27.13 1.98
N PHE A 176 -5.49 -25.86 2.40
CA PHE A 176 -6.35 -24.86 1.80
C PHE A 176 -5.96 -24.59 0.33
N ILE A 177 -6.76 -25.17 -0.59
CA ILE A 177 -6.53 -25.11 -2.04
C ILE A 177 -6.83 -23.72 -2.61
N GLY A 178 -7.77 -22.99 -1.99
CA GLY A 178 -8.24 -21.69 -2.49
C GLY A 178 -8.90 -21.76 -3.86
N ALA A 179 -9.67 -22.83 -4.15
CA ALA A 179 -10.24 -23.12 -5.46
C ALA A 179 -10.98 -21.92 -6.09
N ARG A 180 -11.75 -21.21 -5.28
CA ARG A 180 -12.51 -20.01 -5.68
C ARG A 180 -11.64 -18.87 -6.23
N TYR A 181 -10.40 -18.77 -5.79
CA TYR A 181 -9.47 -17.72 -6.20
C TYR A 181 -8.70 -18.08 -7.47
N LYS A 182 -8.82 -19.33 -7.93
CA LYS A 182 -8.13 -19.86 -9.12
C LYS A 182 -9.04 -20.59 -10.10
N PRO A 183 -10.21 -20.03 -10.47
CA PRO A 183 -11.18 -20.68 -11.35
C PRO A 183 -10.60 -21.10 -12.70
N VAL A 184 -9.61 -20.36 -13.21
CA VAL A 184 -8.97 -20.66 -14.51
C VAL A 184 -8.32 -22.04 -14.55
N ILE A 185 -7.86 -22.57 -13.41
CA ILE A 185 -7.25 -23.90 -13.34
C ILE A 185 -8.28 -25.01 -13.60
N TYR A 186 -9.56 -24.75 -13.36
CA TYR A 186 -10.64 -25.72 -13.45
C TYR A 186 -11.44 -25.62 -14.77
N LEU A 187 -11.01 -24.78 -15.71
CA LEU A 187 -11.64 -24.64 -17.02
C LEU A 187 -11.37 -25.88 -17.88
N LYS A 188 -12.44 -26.59 -18.29
CA LYS A 188 -12.34 -27.78 -19.16
C LYS A 188 -11.82 -27.43 -20.56
N ASP A 189 -12.36 -26.38 -21.18
CA ASP A 189 -12.03 -25.98 -22.56
C ASP A 189 -11.12 -24.74 -22.59
N PHE A 190 -9.95 -24.83 -21.96
CA PHE A 190 -9.07 -23.68 -21.81
C PHE A 190 -8.68 -23.03 -23.16
N GLU A 191 -8.45 -23.82 -24.21
CA GLU A 191 -8.09 -23.31 -25.54
C GLU A 191 -9.16 -22.40 -26.17
N LYS A 192 -10.44 -22.67 -25.91
CA LYS A 192 -11.55 -21.86 -26.43
C LYS A 192 -11.56 -20.46 -25.84
N TYR A 193 -11.18 -20.33 -24.58
CA TYR A 193 -11.16 -19.06 -23.85
C TYR A 193 -9.80 -18.36 -23.92
N ARG A 194 -8.75 -19.07 -24.34
CA ARG A 194 -7.39 -18.56 -24.49
C ARG A 194 -7.33 -17.24 -25.27
N LYS A 195 -7.93 -17.20 -26.46
CA LYS A 195 -7.98 -15.99 -27.29
C LYS A 195 -8.63 -14.81 -26.56
N ARG A 196 -9.80 -15.02 -25.92
CA ARG A 196 -10.51 -13.98 -25.18
C ARG A 196 -9.71 -13.45 -23.98
N ILE A 197 -9.02 -14.34 -23.26
CA ILE A 197 -8.19 -13.97 -22.12
C ILE A 197 -7.01 -13.11 -22.58
N THR A 198 -6.33 -13.51 -23.66
CA THR A 198 -5.22 -12.72 -24.24
C THR A 198 -5.69 -11.37 -24.76
N ASP A 199 -6.84 -11.30 -25.41
CA ASP A 199 -7.38 -10.05 -25.96
C ASP A 199 -7.79 -9.04 -24.85
N GLU A 200 -8.37 -9.51 -23.75
CA GLU A 200 -8.82 -8.63 -22.64
C GLU A 200 -7.71 -8.32 -21.61
N PHE A 201 -6.88 -9.31 -21.27
CA PHE A 201 -5.91 -9.21 -20.16
C PHE A 201 -4.45 -9.21 -20.63
N GLY A 202 -4.21 -9.30 -21.94
CA GLY A 202 -2.90 -9.22 -22.57
C GLY A 202 -2.10 -10.51 -22.52
N ASP A 203 -1.85 -11.05 -21.33
CA ASP A 203 -1.00 -12.23 -21.13
C ASP A 203 -1.72 -13.28 -20.27
N GLU A 204 -1.99 -14.41 -20.91
CA GLU A 204 -2.64 -15.57 -20.33
C GLU A 204 -1.84 -16.20 -19.17
N HIS A 205 -0.51 -16.30 -19.31
CA HIS A 205 0.35 -16.86 -18.27
C HIS A 205 0.36 -15.95 -17.05
N LEU A 206 0.46 -14.64 -17.25
CA LEU A 206 0.35 -13.66 -16.16
C LEU A 206 -1.03 -13.71 -15.49
N PHE A 207 -2.10 -13.85 -16.28
CA PHE A 207 -3.45 -13.96 -15.74
C PHE A 207 -3.64 -15.22 -14.88
N LYS A 208 -3.21 -16.39 -15.37
CA LYS A 208 -3.24 -17.65 -14.60
C LYS A 208 -2.37 -17.56 -13.34
N GLN A 209 -1.17 -17.01 -13.46
CA GLN A 209 -0.26 -16.87 -12.33
C GLN A 209 -0.82 -15.90 -11.28
N SER A 210 -1.50 -14.83 -11.69
CA SER A 210 -2.12 -13.88 -10.77
C SER A 210 -3.15 -14.56 -9.86
N GLN A 211 -3.96 -15.48 -10.40
CA GLN A 211 -4.95 -16.23 -9.64
C GLN A 211 -4.33 -17.24 -8.66
N ILE A 212 -3.27 -17.94 -9.09
CA ILE A 212 -2.49 -18.81 -8.19
C ILE A 212 -1.91 -17.98 -7.03
N ASN A 213 -1.39 -16.79 -7.33
CA ASN A 213 -0.85 -15.89 -6.33
C ASN A 213 -1.94 -15.39 -5.35
N ILE A 214 -3.15 -15.11 -5.83
CA ILE A 214 -4.29 -14.76 -4.96
C ILE A 214 -4.62 -15.93 -4.03
N ALA A 215 -4.72 -17.16 -4.53
CA ALA A 215 -4.98 -18.33 -3.69
C ALA A 215 -3.91 -18.51 -2.60
N LYS A 216 -2.62 -18.37 -2.96
CA LYS A 216 -1.50 -18.39 -2.00
C LYS A 216 -1.57 -17.24 -0.99
N PHE A 217 -1.96 -16.04 -1.45
CA PHE A 217 -2.14 -14.88 -0.59
C PHE A 217 -3.26 -15.11 0.43
N MET A 218 -4.41 -15.63 0.01
CA MET A 218 -5.53 -15.95 0.91
C MET A 218 -5.13 -17.00 1.96
N ARG A 219 -4.30 -17.98 1.58
CA ARG A 219 -3.73 -18.96 2.52
C ARG A 219 -2.86 -18.29 3.58
N ARG A 220 -1.93 -17.42 3.18
CA ARG A 220 -1.06 -16.66 4.10
C ARG A 220 -1.88 -15.76 5.03
N LEU A 221 -2.91 -15.10 4.51
CA LEU A 221 -3.81 -14.30 5.33
C LEU A 221 -4.54 -15.16 6.36
N LEU A 222 -4.97 -16.37 5.99
CA LEU A 222 -5.64 -17.28 6.90
C LEU A 222 -4.73 -17.70 8.06
N VAL A 223 -3.45 -18.01 7.78
CA VAL A 223 -2.43 -18.25 8.82
C VAL A 223 -2.20 -17.00 9.68
N ALA A 224 -2.03 -15.83 9.06
CA ALA A 224 -1.83 -14.59 9.81
C ALA A 224 -3.01 -14.24 10.73
N ARG A 225 -4.24 -14.59 10.32
CA ARG A 225 -5.44 -14.44 11.16
C ARG A 225 -5.47 -15.45 12.30
N PHE A 226 -5.03 -16.68 12.05
CA PHE A 226 -4.84 -17.71 13.08
C PHE A 226 -3.86 -17.27 14.15
N GLU A 227 -2.68 -16.78 13.75
CA GLU A 227 -1.66 -16.24 14.66
C GLU A 227 -2.11 -14.99 15.42
N SER A 228 -2.97 -14.17 14.80
CA SER A 228 -3.40 -12.91 15.40
C SER A 228 -4.45 -13.10 16.50
N SER A 229 -5.48 -13.91 16.26
CA SER A 229 -6.55 -14.15 17.24
C SER A 229 -7.48 -15.27 16.76
N ILE A 230 -7.84 -16.18 17.67
CA ILE A 230 -8.85 -17.23 17.43
C ILE A 230 -10.17 -16.63 16.92
N TYR A 231 -10.60 -15.49 17.45
CA TYR A 231 -11.84 -14.84 17.02
C TYR A 231 -11.74 -14.32 15.57
N ALA A 232 -10.61 -13.68 15.23
CA ALA A 232 -10.37 -13.17 13.88
C ALA A 232 -10.26 -14.30 12.85
N PHE A 233 -9.62 -15.40 13.24
CA PHE A 233 -9.53 -16.62 12.46
C PHE A 233 -10.90 -17.22 12.18
N LYS A 234 -11.70 -17.46 13.24
CA LYS A 234 -13.06 -18.00 13.12
C LYS A 234 -13.93 -17.14 12.21
N LYS A 235 -13.95 -15.82 12.42
CA LYS A 235 -14.72 -14.88 11.59
C LYS A 235 -14.30 -14.92 10.12
N THR A 236 -13.01 -15.11 9.84
CA THR A 236 -12.50 -15.24 8.46
C THR A 236 -12.95 -16.56 7.82
N LEU A 237 -12.89 -17.67 8.56
CA LEU A 237 -13.38 -18.97 8.11
C LEU A 237 -14.88 -18.95 7.83
N ASP A 238 -15.68 -18.48 8.78
CA ASP A 238 -17.14 -18.39 8.63
C ASP A 238 -17.52 -17.58 7.39
N TYR A 239 -16.80 -16.48 7.13
CA TYR A 239 -16.98 -15.69 5.92
C TYR A 239 -16.62 -16.47 4.66
N MET A 240 -15.47 -17.15 4.63
CA MET A 240 -15.04 -17.95 3.47
C MET A 240 -16.01 -19.10 3.17
N ILE A 241 -16.51 -19.77 4.21
CA ILE A 241 -17.48 -20.87 4.12
C ILE A 241 -18.79 -20.35 3.55
N LYS A 242 -19.39 -19.35 4.21
CA LYS A 242 -20.65 -18.74 3.77
C LYS A 242 -20.58 -18.26 2.33
N SER A 243 -19.48 -17.61 1.97
CA SER A 243 -19.28 -17.10 0.62
C SER A 243 -19.16 -18.21 -0.43
N SER A 244 -18.68 -19.39 -0.04
CA SER A 244 -18.60 -20.57 -0.92
C SER A 244 -19.95 -21.29 -1.00
N GLU A 245 -20.67 -21.41 0.12
CA GLU A 245 -22.04 -21.96 0.18
C GLU A 245 -23.01 -21.16 -0.68
N ILE A 246 -22.94 -19.83 -0.64
CA ILE A 246 -23.76 -18.98 -1.51
C ILE A 246 -23.48 -19.30 -2.98
N VAL A 247 -22.22 -19.40 -3.39
CA VAL A 247 -21.90 -19.72 -4.79
C VAL A 247 -22.42 -21.11 -5.19
N LEU A 248 -22.33 -22.09 -4.28
CA LEU A 248 -22.86 -23.43 -4.51
C LEU A 248 -24.38 -23.41 -4.66
N ASP A 249 -25.10 -22.71 -3.79
CA ASP A 249 -26.55 -22.58 -3.83
C ASP A 249 -27.04 -21.95 -5.15
N TRP A 250 -26.37 -20.89 -5.62
CA TRP A 250 -26.68 -20.28 -6.92
C TRP A 250 -26.43 -21.22 -8.09
N PHE A 251 -25.39 -22.05 -8.00
CA PHE A 251 -25.11 -23.03 -9.03
C PHE A 251 -26.15 -24.15 -9.04
N GLU A 252 -26.53 -24.68 -7.88
CA GLU A 252 -27.50 -25.77 -7.76
C GLU A 252 -28.93 -25.33 -8.13
N ASN A 253 -29.35 -24.14 -7.69
CA ASN A 253 -30.74 -23.67 -7.88
C ASN A 253 -30.96 -22.90 -9.18
N ALA A 254 -29.97 -22.16 -9.67
CA ALA A 254 -30.11 -21.29 -10.84
C ALA A 254 -29.16 -21.65 -12.00
N ASN A 255 -28.25 -22.61 -11.83
CA ASN A 255 -27.20 -22.95 -12.80
C ASN A 255 -26.38 -21.70 -13.24
N MET A 256 -26.18 -20.77 -12.31
CA MET A 256 -25.48 -19.49 -12.53
C MET A 256 -24.44 -19.26 -11.43
N VAL A 257 -23.41 -18.46 -11.74
CA VAL A 257 -22.40 -18.01 -10.77
C VAL A 257 -22.55 -16.50 -10.56
N PRO A 258 -22.82 -16.02 -9.33
CA PRO A 258 -23.03 -14.61 -9.10
C PRO A 258 -21.71 -13.83 -9.15
N VAL A 259 -21.67 -12.78 -9.99
CA VAL A 259 -20.53 -11.85 -10.09
C VAL A 259 -21.02 -10.44 -9.74
N PHE A 260 -20.69 -9.98 -8.54
CA PHE A 260 -21.06 -8.65 -8.07
C PHE A 260 -20.01 -7.61 -8.47
N LYS A 261 -20.45 -6.51 -9.12
CA LYS A 261 -19.57 -5.38 -9.47
C LYS A 261 -19.11 -4.58 -8.24
N LYS A 262 -19.89 -4.58 -7.16
CA LYS A 262 -19.55 -4.07 -5.81
C LYS A 262 -20.41 -4.82 -4.77
N GLY A 263 -19.80 -5.36 -3.72
CA GLY A 263 -20.49 -6.05 -2.63
C GLY A 263 -19.73 -7.27 -2.09
N TYR A 264 -20.09 -7.69 -0.87
CA TYR A 264 -19.62 -8.92 -0.25
C TYR A 264 -20.58 -10.06 -0.61
N ILE A 265 -20.04 -11.22 -0.99
CA ILE A 265 -20.79 -12.49 -1.06
C ILE A 265 -20.77 -13.10 0.33
#